data_AF-A0AAV8TNT6-F1
#
_entry.id   AF-A0AAV8TNT6-F1
#
_cell.length_a   1.000
_cell.length_b   1.000
_cell.length_c   1.000
_cell.angle_alpha   90.00
_cell.angle_beta   90.00
_cell.angle_gamma   90.00
#
_symmetry.space_group_name_H-M   'P 1'
#
loop_
_entity.id
_entity.type
_entity.pdbx_description
1 polymer ?
#
loop_
_entity_poly.entity_id
_entity_poly.type
_entity_poly.pdbx_seq_one_letter_code
_entity_poly.pdbx_strand_id
1 'polypeptide(L)'
;MDLLHYLIFYPSDVLFIGHHLATLLVFLTCRYLVQHGAYAILALLVLAKVTSACQNTWTLANAQRMDNEFAAKVFDVLSPPFYAFYSVVRGFLGPYFVYQMGSSYVSGVAEGAIPKWVWVPWLIVVTLAISVSILWVSNLWAQLYRVPNCLRNGHKNIFF
;
A
#
# COMPACT_ATOMS: atom_id res chain seq x y z
N MET A 1 15.69 1.88 10.33
CA MET A 1 16.41 0.61 10.55
C MET A 1 16.19 -0.34 9.37
N ASP A 2 14.97 -0.48 8.86
CA ASP A 2 14.67 -1.35 7.70
C ASP A 2 15.35 -0.90 6.39
N LEU A 3 15.35 0.40 6.08
CA LEU A 3 15.93 0.90 4.82
C LEU A 3 17.43 0.57 4.67
N LEU A 4 18.21 0.74 5.74
CA LEU A 4 19.65 0.50 5.71
C LEU A 4 19.96 -0.99 5.58
N HIS A 5 19.15 -1.84 6.22
CA HIS A 5 19.24 -3.29 6.11
C HIS A 5 18.93 -3.75 4.68
N TYR A 6 17.84 -3.27 4.07
CA TYR A 6 17.49 -3.63 2.70
C TYR A 6 18.50 -3.10 1.66
N LEU A 7 19.02 -1.89 1.82
CA LEU A 7 20.00 -1.33 0.88
C LEU A 7 21.31 -2.14 0.82
N ILE A 8 21.68 -2.79 1.93
CA ILE A 8 22.92 -3.54 2.09
C ILE A 8 22.72 -5.03 1.75
N PHE A 9 21.62 -5.64 2.20
CA PHE A 9 21.42 -7.09 2.11
C PHE A 9 20.49 -7.53 0.98
N TYR A 10 19.57 -6.66 0.52
CA TYR A 10 18.55 -7.00 -0.48
C TYR A 10 18.26 -5.81 -1.44
N PRO A 11 19.26 -5.35 -2.21
CA PRO A 11 19.11 -4.17 -3.09
C PRO A 11 18.14 -4.39 -4.26
N SER A 12 17.77 -5.63 -4.55
CA SER A 12 16.78 -5.99 -5.58
C SER A 12 15.34 -5.61 -5.19
N ASP A 13 15.06 -5.35 -3.92
CA ASP A 13 13.70 -5.02 -3.43
C ASP A 13 13.38 -3.52 -3.58
N VAL A 14 13.53 -3.02 -4.80
CA VAL A 14 13.36 -1.60 -5.19
C VAL A 14 12.00 -1.01 -4.80
N LEU A 15 10.92 -1.79 -4.84
CA LEU A 15 9.59 -1.33 -4.43
C LEU A 15 9.52 -1.05 -2.92
N PHE A 16 10.13 -1.90 -2.09
CA PHE A 16 10.14 -1.75 -0.65
C PHE A 16 11.04 -0.60 -0.21
N ILE A 17 12.24 -0.51 -0.80
CA ILE A 17 13.20 0.57 -0.59
C ILE A 17 12.59 1.91 -1.02
N GLY A 18 11.98 1.97 -2.21
CA GLY A 18 11.31 3.16 -2.72
C GLY A 18 10.14 3.60 -1.85
N HIS A 19 9.32 2.66 -1.36
CA HIS A 19 8.22 2.95 -0.44
C HIS A 19 8.71 3.56 0.90
N HIS A 20 9.79 3.01 1.47
CA HIS A 20 10.35 3.52 2.73
C HIS A 20 10.99 4.90 2.54
N LEU A 21 11.65 5.13 1.40
CA LEU A 21 12.19 6.44 1.07
C LEU A 21 11.08 7.48 0.87
N ALA A 22 10.01 7.10 0.17
CA ALA A 22 8.83 7.93 -0.05
C ALA A 22 8.13 8.33 1.26
N THR A 23 7.93 7.38 2.17
CA THR A 23 7.33 7.65 3.49
C THR A 23 8.24 8.53 4.35
N LEU A 24 9.56 8.28 4.35
CA LEU A 24 10.53 9.14 5.02
C LEU A 24 10.53 10.58 4.47
N LEU A 25 10.50 10.75 3.14
CA LEU A 25 10.40 12.06 2.50
C LEU A 25 9.19 12.82 3.03
N VAL A 26 8.00 12.21 3.01
CA VAL A 26 6.75 12.81 3.48
C VAL A 26 6.82 13.13 4.98
N PHE A 27 7.36 12.23 5.81
CA PHE A 27 7.47 12.46 7.26
C PHE A 27 8.44 13.58 7.62
N LEU A 28 9.63 13.59 7.02
CA LEU A 28 10.65 14.60 7.31
C LEU A 28 10.16 15.98 6.92
N THR A 29 9.61 16.10 5.72
CA THR A 29 9.08 17.38 5.23
C THR A 29 7.83 17.81 6.02
N CYS A 30 6.93 16.89 6.41
CA CYS A 30 5.78 17.22 7.23
C CYS A 30 6.18 17.70 8.65
N ARG A 31 7.15 17.03 9.29
CA ARG A 31 7.59 17.35 10.65
C ARG A 31 8.48 18.59 10.74
N TYR A 32 9.42 18.74 9.82
CA TYR A 32 10.47 19.74 9.93
C TYR A 32 10.26 20.98 9.08
N LEU A 33 9.46 20.93 8.00
CA LEU A 33 9.24 22.10 7.13
C LEU A 33 7.90 22.78 7.34
N VAL A 34 6.86 22.02 7.72
CA VAL A 34 5.49 22.54 7.65
C VAL A 34 4.82 22.67 9.01
N GLN A 35 5.03 21.72 9.94
CA GLN A 35 4.35 21.62 11.25
C GLN A 35 2.80 21.69 11.21
N HIS A 36 2.22 21.83 10.02
CA HIS A 36 0.81 21.90 9.66
C HIS A 36 0.54 20.91 8.51
N GLY A 37 -0.72 20.55 8.26
CA GLY A 37 -1.08 19.55 7.22
C GLY A 37 -0.96 18.08 7.64
N ALA A 38 -0.61 17.82 8.91
CA ALA A 38 -0.44 16.47 9.43
C ALA A 38 -1.71 15.62 9.38
N TYR A 39 -2.91 16.20 9.43
CA TYR A 39 -4.15 15.42 9.56
C TYR A 39 -4.40 14.46 8.38
N ALA A 40 -4.40 14.96 7.13
CA ALA A 40 -4.64 14.12 5.95
C ALA A 40 -3.52 13.09 5.73
N ILE A 41 -2.27 13.49 5.99
CA ILE A 41 -1.10 12.62 5.89
C ILE A 41 -1.16 11.52 6.97
N LEU A 42 -1.50 11.86 8.22
CA LEU A 42 -1.68 10.92 9.32
C LEU A 42 -2.83 9.94 9.05
N ALA A 43 -3.96 10.42 8.51
CA ALA A 43 -5.07 9.55 8.11
C ALA A 43 -4.63 8.54 7.03
N LEU A 44 -3.92 8.99 5.99
CA LEU A 44 -3.34 8.11 4.97
C LEU A 44 -2.33 7.11 5.55
N LEU A 45 -1.55 7.51 6.54
CA LEU A 45 -0.58 6.64 7.22
C LEU A 45 -1.26 5.58 8.08
N VAL A 46 -2.32 5.95 8.83
CA VAL A 46 -3.12 4.99 9.59
C VAL A 46 -3.74 3.98 8.65
N LEU A 47 -4.37 4.43 7.55
CA LEU A 47 -4.92 3.55 6.52
C LEU A 47 -3.84 2.65 5.90
N ALA A 48 -2.65 3.19 5.62
CA ALA A 48 -1.53 2.42 5.10
C ALA A 48 -1.03 1.36 6.09
N LYS A 49 -0.97 1.68 7.39
CA LYS A 49 -0.54 0.76 8.45
C LYS A 49 -1.54 -0.37 8.63
N VAL A 50 -2.83 -0.06 8.67
CA VAL A 50 -3.91 -1.06 8.79
C VAL A 50 -3.89 -1.99 7.59
N THR A 51 -3.86 -1.45 6.37
CA THR A 51 -3.82 -2.28 5.16
C THR A 51 -2.53 -3.10 5.06
N SER A 52 -1.38 -2.58 5.48
CA SER A 52 -0.13 -3.33 5.54
C SER A 52 -0.16 -4.46 6.57
N ALA A 53 -0.74 -4.24 7.76
CA ALA A 53 -0.89 -5.29 8.77
C ALA A 53 -1.80 -6.42 8.25
N CYS A 54 -2.91 -6.07 7.61
CA CYS A 54 -3.80 -7.04 6.96
C CYS A 54 -3.08 -7.78 5.83
N GLN A 55 -2.34 -7.06 4.97
CA GLN A 55 -1.55 -7.65 3.88
C GLN A 55 -0.48 -8.61 4.39
N ASN A 56 0.26 -8.25 5.44
CA ASN A 56 1.29 -9.11 6.01
C ASN A 56 0.67 -10.36 6.67
N THR A 57 -0.46 -10.20 7.37
CA THR A 57 -1.20 -11.32 7.96
C THR A 57 -1.71 -12.26 6.87
N TRP A 58 -2.23 -11.70 5.77
CA TRP A 58 -2.65 -12.47 4.61
C TRP A 58 -1.47 -13.23 3.97
N THR A 59 -0.32 -12.58 3.77
CA THR A 59 0.89 -13.24 3.23
C THR A 59 1.37 -14.37 4.14
N LEU A 60 1.35 -14.18 5.47
CA LEU A 60 1.73 -15.22 6.44
C LEU A 60 0.75 -16.39 6.42
N ALA A 61 -0.55 -16.12 6.35
CA ALA A 61 -1.58 -17.15 6.23
C ALA A 61 -1.46 -17.92 4.90
N ASN A 62 -1.07 -17.25 3.81
CA ASN A 62 -0.78 -17.87 2.52
C ASN A 62 0.43 -18.81 2.60
N ALA A 63 1.46 -18.47 3.39
CA ALA A 63 2.62 -19.35 3.59
C ALA A 63 2.20 -20.65 4.32
N GLN A 64 1.38 -20.53 5.36
CA GLN A 64 0.90 -21.68 6.15
C GLN A 64 -0.10 -22.58 5.41
N ARG A 65 -0.70 -22.11 4.32
CA ARG A 65 -1.56 -22.92 3.45
C ARG A 65 -0.84 -24.14 2.88
N MET A 66 0.49 -24.10 2.75
CA MET A 66 1.27 -25.22 2.22
C MET A 66 1.28 -26.45 3.15
N ASP A 67 1.07 -26.23 4.44
CA ASP A 67 1.23 -27.22 5.51
C ASP A 67 -0.10 -27.84 5.98
N ASN A 68 -1.25 -27.20 5.73
CA ASN A 68 -2.56 -27.68 6.19
C ASN A 68 -3.70 -27.37 5.20
N GLU A 69 -4.41 -28.42 4.74
CA GLU A 69 -5.55 -28.30 3.82
C GLU A 69 -6.75 -27.54 4.40
N PHE A 70 -6.95 -27.57 5.72
CA PHE A 70 -8.00 -26.78 6.37
C PHE A 70 -7.65 -25.29 6.34
N ALA A 71 -6.39 -24.94 6.63
CA ALA A 71 -5.89 -23.56 6.52
C ALA A 71 -5.99 -23.05 5.08
N ALA A 72 -5.75 -23.91 4.09
CA ALA A 72 -5.92 -23.60 2.68
C ALA A 72 -7.36 -23.17 2.33
N LYS A 73 -8.35 -23.91 2.81
CA LYS A 73 -9.78 -23.61 2.56
C LYS A 73 -10.21 -22.32 3.24
N VAL A 74 -9.78 -22.09 4.48
CA VAL A 74 -10.09 -20.84 5.22
C VAL A 74 -9.46 -19.64 4.51
N PHE A 75 -8.22 -19.77 4.06
CA PHE A 75 -7.51 -18.74 3.32
C PHE A 75 -8.20 -18.39 1.98
N ASP A 76 -8.62 -19.39 1.21
CA ASP A 76 -9.34 -19.19 -0.06
C ASP A 76 -10.67 -18.44 0.15
N VAL A 77 -11.39 -18.74 1.23
CA VAL A 77 -12.68 -18.09 1.55
C VAL A 77 -12.47 -16.67 2.07
N LEU A 78 -11.40 -16.42 2.81
CA LEU A 78 -11.11 -15.11 3.41
C LEU A 78 -10.38 -14.15 2.44
N SER A 79 -9.78 -14.67 1.37
CA SER A 79 -9.07 -13.85 0.38
C SER A 79 -9.98 -12.89 -0.41
N PRO A 80 -11.15 -13.29 -0.93
CA PRO A 80 -12.08 -12.37 -1.60
C PRO A 80 -12.54 -11.18 -0.74
N PRO A 81 -12.98 -11.36 0.53
CA PRO A 81 -13.34 -10.21 1.37
C PRO A 81 -12.13 -9.35 1.71
N PHE A 82 -10.93 -9.92 1.84
CA PHE A 82 -9.70 -9.14 1.98
C PHE A 82 -9.41 -8.29 0.73
N TYR A 83 -9.51 -8.85 -0.47
CA TYR A 83 -9.31 -8.11 -1.71
C TYR A 83 -10.34 -6.99 -1.86
N ALA A 84 -11.61 -7.26 -1.53
CA ALA A 84 -12.67 -6.25 -1.55
C ALA A 84 -12.38 -5.10 -0.57
N PHE A 85 -12.04 -5.42 0.68
CA PHE A 85 -11.65 -4.42 1.68
C PHE A 85 -10.45 -3.58 1.19
N TYR A 86 -9.42 -4.25 0.68
CA TYR A 86 -8.21 -3.59 0.18
C TYR A 86 -8.52 -2.70 -1.03
N SER A 87 -9.36 -3.15 -1.96
CA SER A 87 -9.86 -2.37 -3.10
C SER A 87 -10.68 -1.15 -2.67
N VAL A 88 -11.52 -1.24 -1.64
CA VAL A 88 -12.27 -0.08 -1.13
C VAL A 88 -11.33 0.94 -0.49
N VAL A 89 -10.43 0.50 0.39
CA VAL A 89 -9.53 1.41 1.09
C VAL A 89 -8.55 2.08 0.12
N ARG A 90 -7.97 1.33 -0.83
CA ARG A 90 -6.96 1.86 -1.75
C ARG A 90 -7.55 2.47 -3.01
N GLY A 91 -8.68 1.96 -3.50
CA GLY A 91 -9.33 2.43 -4.73
C GLY A 91 -10.32 3.58 -4.51
N PHE A 92 -10.90 3.71 -3.31
CA PHE A 92 -11.83 4.81 -2.99
C PHE A 92 -11.25 5.77 -1.94
N LEU A 93 -10.94 5.28 -0.73
CA LEU A 93 -10.52 6.18 0.36
C LEU A 93 -9.19 6.87 0.04
N GLY A 94 -8.21 6.14 -0.48
CA GLY A 94 -6.91 6.70 -0.91
C GLY A 94 -7.05 7.88 -1.88
N PRO A 95 -7.66 7.70 -3.07
CA PRO A 95 -7.88 8.77 -4.03
C PRO A 95 -8.71 9.93 -3.50
N TYR A 96 -9.73 9.63 -2.68
CA TYR A 96 -10.54 10.67 -2.04
C TYR A 96 -9.69 11.59 -1.14
N PHE A 97 -8.81 11.02 -0.32
CA PHE A 97 -7.90 11.80 0.52
C PHE A 97 -6.86 12.57 -0.31
N VAL A 98 -6.35 12.00 -1.41
CA VAL A 98 -5.46 12.73 -2.33
C VAL A 98 -6.17 13.92 -2.97
N TYR A 99 -7.42 13.75 -3.40
CA TYR A 99 -8.22 14.82 -3.97
C TYR A 99 -8.47 15.93 -2.95
N GLN A 100 -8.90 15.58 -1.73
CA GLN A 100 -9.14 16.56 -0.67
C GLN A 100 -7.85 17.32 -0.32
N MET A 101 -6.72 16.62 -0.24
CA MET A 101 -5.41 17.21 0.00
C MET A 101 -5.01 18.17 -1.14
N GLY A 102 -5.15 17.74 -2.40
CA GLY A 102 -4.82 18.56 -3.57
C GLY A 102 -5.72 19.80 -3.69
N SER A 103 -7.02 19.64 -3.51
CA SER A 103 -7.99 20.75 -3.53
C SER A 103 -7.68 21.78 -2.43
N SER A 104 -7.32 21.33 -1.23
CA SER A 104 -6.94 22.21 -0.12
C SER A 104 -5.63 22.98 -0.38
N TYR A 105 -4.67 22.36 -1.06
CA TYR A 105 -3.40 23.02 -1.41
C TYR A 105 -3.51 23.97 -2.61
N VAL A 106 -4.36 23.66 -3.59
CA VAL A 106 -4.57 24.47 -4.80
C VAL A 106 -5.52 25.65 -4.55
N SER A 107 -6.50 25.52 -3.65
CA SER A 107 -7.48 26.57 -3.34
C SER A 107 -6.92 27.81 -2.65
N GLY A 108 -5.61 27.86 -2.39
CA GLY A 108 -4.95 29.02 -1.77
C GLY A 108 -5.22 29.18 -0.27
N VAL A 109 -6.09 28.34 0.32
CA VAL A 109 -6.35 28.32 1.77
C VAL A 109 -5.07 28.02 2.57
N ALA A 110 -4.10 27.35 1.93
CA ALA A 110 -2.76 27.08 2.47
C ALA A 110 -1.65 27.98 1.88
N GLU A 111 -1.96 29.01 1.07
CA GLU A 111 -0.94 29.96 0.58
C GLU A 111 -0.38 30.75 1.76
N GLY A 112 0.85 30.37 2.16
CA GLY A 112 1.55 30.88 3.33
C GLY A 112 1.92 29.81 4.37
N ALA A 113 1.18 28.68 4.42
CA ALA A 113 1.41 27.60 5.37
C ALA A 113 2.30 26.47 4.80
N ILE A 114 2.14 26.12 3.51
CA ILE A 114 2.89 25.01 2.89
C ILE A 114 3.47 25.43 1.55
N PRO A 115 4.80 25.39 1.38
CA PRO A 115 5.42 25.75 0.11
C PRO A 115 5.08 24.77 -1.04
N LYS A 116 4.91 25.28 -2.27
CA LYS A 116 4.53 24.49 -3.46
C LYS A 116 5.51 23.35 -3.79
N TRP A 117 6.81 23.62 -3.68
CA TRP A 117 7.89 22.63 -3.82
C TRP A 117 7.86 21.47 -2.80
N VAL A 118 7.09 21.59 -1.72
CA VAL A 118 6.95 20.53 -0.71
C VAL A 118 5.70 19.68 -0.98
N TRP A 119 4.54 20.30 -1.18
CA TRP A 119 3.30 19.56 -1.35
C TRP A 119 3.13 18.93 -2.74
N VAL A 120 3.77 19.46 -3.79
CA VAL A 120 3.74 18.87 -5.14
C VAL A 120 4.39 17.46 -5.13
N PRO A 121 5.61 17.27 -4.60
CA PRO A 121 6.19 15.95 -4.40
C PRO A 121 5.31 15.00 -3.57
N TRP A 122 4.63 15.51 -2.53
CA TRP A 122 3.74 14.68 -1.71
C TRP A 122 2.59 14.11 -2.54
N LEU A 123 1.91 14.95 -3.33
CA LEU A 123 0.82 14.48 -4.19
C LEU A 123 1.30 13.44 -5.20
N ILE A 124 2.46 13.66 -5.82
CA ILE A 124 3.04 12.72 -6.79
C ILE A 124 3.33 11.38 -6.12
N VAL A 125 4.05 11.39 -4.99
CA VAL A 125 4.45 10.18 -4.27
C VAL A 125 3.23 9.39 -3.77
N VAL A 126 2.24 10.06 -3.18
CA VAL A 126 1.04 9.40 -2.67
C VAL A 126 0.20 8.82 -3.82
N THR A 127 0.08 9.55 -4.93
CA THR A 127 -0.65 9.07 -6.12
C THR A 127 0.01 7.82 -6.70
N LEU A 128 1.34 7.84 -6.87
CA LEU A 128 2.08 6.67 -7.36
C LEU A 128 1.92 5.47 -6.42
N ALA A 129 2.01 5.67 -5.11
CA ALA A 129 1.83 4.61 -4.12
C ALA A 129 0.42 3.98 -4.19
N ILE A 130 -0.61 4.79 -4.38
CA ILE A 130 -1.99 4.30 -4.56
C ILE A 130 -2.13 3.54 -5.86
N SER A 131 -1.61 4.06 -6.98
CA SER A 131 -1.68 3.40 -8.29
C SER A 131 -1.00 2.02 -8.29
N VAL A 132 0.20 1.91 -7.71
CA VAL A 132 0.90 0.61 -7.58
C VAL A 132 0.09 -0.36 -6.71
N SER A 133 -0.53 0.14 -5.64
CA SER A 133 -1.37 -0.66 -4.76
C SER A 133 -2.65 -1.18 -5.45
N ILE A 134 -3.30 -0.34 -6.28
CA ILE A 134 -4.46 -0.72 -7.10
C ILE A 134 -4.06 -1.76 -8.15
N LEU A 135 -2.92 -1.56 -8.82
CA LEU A 135 -2.40 -2.53 -9.80
C LEU A 135 -2.16 -3.90 -9.14
N TRP A 136 -1.56 -3.91 -7.96
CA TRP A 136 -1.27 -5.13 -7.21
C TRP A 136 -2.54 -5.89 -6.82
N VAL A 137 -3.54 -5.23 -6.22
CA VAL A 137 -4.81 -5.90 -5.86
C VAL A 137 -5.59 -6.34 -7.12
N SER A 138 -5.52 -5.59 -8.21
CA SER A 138 -6.14 -5.99 -9.48
C SER A 138 -5.51 -7.26 -10.05
N ASN A 139 -4.19 -7.40 -9.92
CA ASN A 139 -3.48 -8.62 -10.29
C ASN A 139 -3.90 -9.82 -9.42
N LEU A 140 -4.15 -9.61 -8.13
CA LEU A 140 -4.67 -10.67 -7.23
C LEU A 140 -6.09 -11.10 -7.61
N TRP A 141 -6.98 -10.15 -7.92
CA TRP A 141 -8.30 -10.46 -8.47
C TRP A 141 -8.20 -11.24 -9.78
N ALA A 142 -7.34 -10.82 -10.70
CA ALA A 142 -7.12 -11.51 -11.97
C ALA A 142 -6.62 -12.94 -11.76
N GLN A 143 -5.71 -13.18 -10.81
CA GLN A 143 -5.25 -14.52 -10.44
C GLN A 143 -6.38 -15.39 -9.86
N LEU A 144 -7.21 -14.83 -8.98
CA LEU A 144 -8.35 -15.54 -8.41
C LEU A 144 -9.33 -16.02 -9.49
N TYR A 145 -9.60 -15.18 -10.49
CA TYR A 145 -10.52 -15.52 -11.60
C TYR A 145 -9.88 -16.34 -12.72
N ARG A 146 -8.56 -16.28 -12.90
CA ARG A 146 -7.85 -17.05 -13.95
C ARG A 146 -7.66 -18.52 -13.59
N VAL A 147 -7.67 -18.91 -12.31
CA VAL A 147 -7.52 -20.31 -11.92
C VAL A 147 -8.81 -21.07 -12.24
N PRO A 148 -8.83 -21.98 -13.23
CA PRO A 148 -9.95 -22.89 -13.39
C PRO A 148 -9.95 -23.83 -12.18
N ASN A 149 -11.13 -24.11 -11.61
CA ASN A 149 -11.35 -24.98 -10.43
C ASN A 149 -10.69 -26.38 -10.47
N CYS A 150 -10.06 -26.77 -11.58
CA CYS A 150 -9.42 -28.06 -11.80
C CYS A 150 -7.94 -28.15 -11.37
N LEU A 151 -7.24 -27.04 -11.08
CA LEU A 151 -5.79 -27.05 -10.76
C LEU A 151 -5.44 -26.74 -9.29
N ARG A 152 -6.43 -26.69 -8.38
CA ARG A 152 -6.23 -26.33 -6.96
C ARG A 152 -5.25 -27.25 -6.19
N ASN A 153 -4.88 -28.40 -6.75
CA ASN A 153 -3.93 -29.34 -6.14
C ASN A 153 -2.56 -29.43 -6.86
N GLY A 154 -2.32 -28.72 -7.97
CA GLY A 154 -1.20 -29.04 -8.88
C GLY A 154 0.03 -28.12 -8.84
N HIS A 155 -0.11 -26.84 -8.47
CA HIS A 155 1.00 -25.88 -8.60
C HIS A 155 1.42 -25.34 -7.23
N LYS A 156 2.16 -26.17 -6.48
CA LYS A 156 2.92 -25.77 -5.28
C LYS A 156 4.29 -25.16 -5.59
N ASN A 157 4.64 -24.86 -6.85
CA ASN A 157 6.00 -24.41 -7.20
C ASN A 157 6.00 -23.33 -8.26
N ILE A 158 5.70 -22.07 -7.93
CA ILE A 158 6.35 -20.91 -8.58
C ILE A 158 6.33 -19.73 -7.59
N PHE A 159 7.42 -19.53 -6.84
CA PHE A 159 7.88 -18.22 -6.40
C PHE A 159 9.38 -18.31 -6.07
N PHE A 160 10.20 -18.14 -7.09
CA PHE A 160 11.33 -17.21 -7.13
C PHE A 160 11.35 -16.61 -8.55
#